data_AF-A0A9W8PRG7-F1
#
_entry.id   AF-A0A9W8PRG7-F1
#
_cell.length_a   1.000
_cell.length_b   1.000
_cell.length_c   1.000
_cell.angle_alpha   90.00
_cell.angle_beta   90.00
_cell.angle_gamma   90.00
#
_symmetry.space_group_name_H-M   'P 1'
#
loop_
_entity.id
_entity.type
_entity.pdbx_description
1 polymer ?
#
loop_
_entity_poly.entity_id
_entity_poly.type
_entity_poly.pdbx_seq_one_letter_code
_entity_poly.pdbx_strand_id
1 'polypeptide(L)'
;MSELYEVLLGPSFKGLSSEKLNEDMSRDEEDVRQCVARGEIDQLRGAALYNRIWNVSDRYCNIGDGIDSLEKHIHSIWHSYYQLARHTSHESTNHDRLVLDILRIRGLGPLTRPVSGCYGINVARTVEGMVWTDLPFLVTDMTKFWMDNCAPLSSEHRLNFTSFLAKLASTRVCNDKICQIALVLFRQTLEVGRDLNTGEESDEEAKNRTMRSLDMVHLLPSVAAWIKEARFNLLQLSDVSWNDCPSLVGQGGTLFVESELGRRCSGGFSPWRWMFWLKRLHEIRDEAKEANENGLVEHATDCIEWMCNSAEERNSEILRAFQNGGKDLHHDPHLSCLKGLIKDQVHDDKS
;
A
#
# COMPACT_ATOMS: atom_id res chain seq x y z
N MET A 1 21.47 -3.40 -6.79
CA MET A 1 20.64 -2.18 -6.82
C MET A 1 20.72 -1.46 -8.18
N SER A 2 21.86 -1.42 -8.89
CA SER A 2 21.93 -0.85 -10.25
C SER A 2 21.39 -1.77 -11.36
N GLU A 3 21.49 -3.09 -11.20
CA GLU A 3 21.00 -4.06 -12.23
C GLU A 3 19.46 -4.14 -12.34
N LEU A 4 18.72 -3.64 -11.34
CA LEU A 4 17.25 -3.52 -11.38
C LEU A 4 16.77 -2.37 -12.28
N TYR A 5 17.65 -1.40 -12.57
CA TYR A 5 17.31 -0.20 -13.34
C TYR A 5 17.35 -0.46 -14.85
N GLU A 6 18.26 -1.31 -15.32
CA GLU A 6 18.43 -1.57 -16.76
C GLU A 6 17.41 -2.57 -17.34
N VAL A 7 16.81 -3.43 -16.51
CA VAL A 7 15.84 -4.44 -16.98
C VAL A 7 14.45 -3.84 -17.23
N LEU A 8 14.13 -2.67 -16.64
CA LEU A 8 12.82 -2.02 -16.75
C LEU A 8 12.73 -0.97 -17.87
N LEU A 9 13.86 -0.52 -18.41
CA LEU A 9 13.90 0.50 -19.46
C LEU A 9 14.09 -0.19 -20.81
N GLY A 10 12.97 -0.51 -21.47
CA GLY A 10 12.96 -0.84 -22.90
C GLY A 10 13.62 0.26 -23.74
N PRO A 11 13.96 0.00 -25.02
CA PRO A 11 14.82 0.89 -25.80
C PRO A 11 14.16 2.26 -26.00
N SER A 12 14.71 3.26 -25.31
CA SER A 12 14.42 4.68 -25.56
C SER A 12 14.96 5.09 -26.93
N PHE A 13 14.17 5.82 -27.75
CA PHE A 13 14.62 7.02 -28.48
C PHE A 13 13.57 7.58 -29.47
N LYS A 14 13.12 8.83 -29.28
CA LYS A 14 13.53 10.06 -30.02
C LYS A 14 12.53 11.21 -29.74
N GLY A 15 12.96 12.18 -28.93
CA GLY A 15 12.30 13.47 -28.73
C GLY A 15 12.58 14.03 -27.33
N LEU A 16 13.50 15.00 -27.23
CA LEU A 16 14.15 15.55 -26.01
C LEU A 16 15.25 14.65 -25.41
N SER A 17 16.38 15.25 -25.01
CA SER A 17 17.50 14.50 -24.41
C SER A 17 17.10 13.99 -23.03
N SER A 18 17.53 12.76 -22.70
CA SER A 18 17.26 12.12 -21.40
C SER A 18 17.68 12.98 -20.21
N GLU A 19 18.73 13.78 -20.35
CA GLU A 19 19.25 14.68 -19.32
C GLU A 19 18.28 15.83 -19.01
N LYS A 20 17.84 16.56 -20.05
CA LYS A 20 16.88 17.67 -19.89
C LYS A 20 15.55 17.20 -19.31
N LEU A 21 15.14 16.01 -19.72
CA LEU A 21 13.97 15.31 -19.22
C LEU A 21 14.09 14.96 -17.73
N ASN A 22 15.29 14.65 -17.22
CA ASN A 22 15.52 14.34 -15.81
C ASN A 22 15.63 15.62 -14.96
N GLU A 23 16.24 16.67 -15.49
CA GLU A 23 16.31 17.99 -14.84
C GLU A 23 14.91 18.61 -14.63
N ASP A 24 14.05 18.57 -15.64
CA ASP A 24 12.68 19.10 -15.52
C ASP A 24 11.85 18.33 -14.48
N MET A 25 12.08 17.02 -14.33
CA MET A 25 11.42 16.17 -13.35
C MET A 25 11.88 16.49 -11.92
N SER A 26 13.19 16.66 -11.74
CA SER A 26 13.77 17.10 -10.46
C SER A 26 13.24 18.47 -10.03
N ARG A 27 13.07 19.40 -10.99
CA ARG A 27 12.48 20.71 -10.73
C ARG A 27 11.01 20.62 -10.30
N ASP A 28 10.19 19.84 -11.01
CA ASP A 28 8.78 19.66 -10.63
C ASP A 28 8.62 19.03 -9.25
N GLU A 29 9.44 18.03 -8.92
CA GLU A 29 9.43 17.43 -7.59
C GLU A 29 9.76 18.45 -6.50
N GLU A 30 10.76 19.29 -6.74
CA GLU A 30 11.17 20.34 -5.81
C GLU A 30 10.09 21.42 -5.67
N ASP A 31 9.47 21.85 -6.77
CA ASP A 31 8.37 22.81 -6.75
C ASP A 31 7.20 22.29 -5.89
N VAL A 32 6.85 21.01 -6.02
CA VAL A 32 5.83 20.36 -5.18
C VAL A 32 6.23 20.39 -3.70
N ARG A 33 7.49 20.06 -3.36
CA ARG A 33 7.98 20.09 -1.98
C ARG A 33 7.93 21.51 -1.41
N GLN A 34 8.27 22.52 -2.21
CA GLN A 34 8.22 23.91 -1.78
C GLN A 34 6.79 24.40 -1.55
N CYS A 35 5.82 24.03 -2.40
CA CYS A 35 4.41 24.33 -2.17
C CYS A 35 3.93 23.78 -0.81
N VAL A 36 4.29 22.53 -0.51
CA VAL A 36 3.98 21.92 0.79
C VAL A 36 4.66 22.67 1.94
N ALA A 37 5.95 22.99 1.81
CA ALA A 37 6.70 23.73 2.84
C ALA A 37 6.11 25.13 3.12
N ARG A 38 5.45 25.74 2.13
CA ARG A 38 4.69 26.99 2.28
C ARG A 38 3.27 26.81 2.84
N GLY A 39 2.83 25.57 3.06
CA GLY A 39 1.47 25.26 3.53
C GLY A 39 0.39 25.36 2.43
N GLU A 40 0.77 25.38 1.16
CA GLU A 40 -0.14 25.57 0.01
C GLU A 40 -0.84 24.26 -0.41
N ILE A 41 -1.26 23.44 0.56
CA ILE A 41 -1.80 22.08 0.34
C ILE A 41 -3.03 22.07 -0.57
N ASP A 42 -3.98 23.01 -0.37
CA ASP A 42 -5.19 23.10 -1.19
C ASP A 42 -4.88 23.50 -2.64
N GLN A 43 -3.89 24.39 -2.84
CA GLN A 43 -3.46 24.81 -4.17
C GLN A 43 -2.77 23.67 -4.89
N LEU A 44 -1.90 22.93 -4.19
CA LEU A 44 -1.24 21.75 -4.72
C LEU A 44 -2.26 20.66 -5.11
N ARG A 45 -3.26 20.41 -4.27
CA ARG A 45 -4.36 19.47 -4.59
C ARG A 45 -5.13 19.91 -5.83
N GLY A 46 -5.47 21.19 -5.92
CA GLY A 46 -6.10 21.76 -7.13
C GLY A 46 -5.23 21.61 -8.38
N ALA A 47 -3.92 21.86 -8.26
CA ALA A 47 -2.99 21.70 -9.37
C ALA A 47 -2.84 20.24 -9.81
N ALA A 48 -2.78 19.29 -8.85
CA ALA A 48 -2.69 17.86 -9.14
C ALA A 48 -3.95 17.35 -9.85
N LEU A 49 -5.14 17.67 -9.32
CA LEU A 49 -6.41 17.17 -9.85
C LEU A 49 -6.85 17.84 -11.15
N TYR A 50 -6.66 19.16 -11.26
CA TYR A 50 -7.17 19.89 -12.43
C TYR A 50 -6.06 20.15 -13.45
N ASN A 51 -4.98 20.84 -13.04
CA ASN A 51 -4.01 21.35 -14.00
C ASN A 51 -3.17 20.23 -14.63
N ARG A 52 -2.62 19.30 -13.83
CA ARG A 52 -1.74 18.23 -14.32
C ARG A 52 -2.50 17.21 -15.18
N ILE A 53 -3.70 16.82 -14.76
CA ILE A 53 -4.57 15.91 -15.52
C ILE A 53 -5.07 16.55 -16.82
N TRP A 54 -5.49 17.82 -16.75
CA TRP A 54 -5.87 18.57 -17.93
C TRP A 54 -4.70 18.68 -18.90
N ASN A 55 -3.48 18.94 -18.42
CA ASN A 55 -2.30 19.02 -19.26
C ASN A 55 -2.05 17.72 -20.03
N VAL A 56 -2.04 16.57 -19.35
CA VAL A 56 -1.87 15.26 -20.03
C VAL A 56 -2.98 15.03 -21.07
N SER A 57 -4.23 15.33 -20.71
CA SER A 57 -5.37 15.08 -21.58
C SER A 57 -5.38 16.01 -22.80
N ASP A 58 -5.12 17.30 -22.62
CA ASP A 58 -5.07 18.31 -23.68
C ASP A 58 -3.91 18.05 -24.65
N ARG A 59 -2.72 17.74 -24.12
CA ARG A 59 -1.55 17.42 -24.94
C ARG A 59 -1.78 16.17 -25.80
N TYR A 60 -2.39 15.13 -25.24
CA TYR A 60 -2.69 13.93 -26.02
C TYR A 60 -3.80 14.18 -27.06
N CYS A 61 -4.90 14.82 -26.67
CA CYS A 61 -6.09 14.97 -27.50
C CYS A 61 -5.97 16.07 -28.56
N ASN A 62 -5.46 17.24 -28.17
CA ASN A 62 -5.49 18.45 -28.99
C ASN A 62 -4.14 18.75 -29.65
N ILE A 63 -3.03 18.54 -28.94
CA ILE A 63 -1.68 18.75 -29.52
C ILE A 63 -1.25 17.53 -30.35
N GLY A 64 -1.68 16.33 -29.95
CA GLY A 64 -1.36 15.09 -30.65
C GLY A 64 -0.08 14.42 -30.17
N ASP A 65 0.42 14.80 -28.99
CA ASP A 65 1.60 14.19 -28.39
C ASP A 65 1.43 12.67 -28.21
N GLY A 66 2.54 11.94 -28.35
CA GLY A 66 2.58 10.51 -28.04
C GLY A 66 2.49 10.28 -26.53
N ILE A 67 1.94 9.15 -26.11
CA ILE A 67 1.79 8.88 -24.67
C ILE A 67 3.14 8.77 -23.94
N ASP A 68 4.16 8.23 -24.61
CA ASP A 68 5.52 8.10 -24.07
C ASP A 68 6.12 9.47 -23.68
N SER A 69 5.76 10.56 -24.38
CA SER A 69 6.25 11.91 -24.03
C SER A 69 5.49 12.53 -22.85
N LEU A 70 4.38 11.93 -22.44
CA LEU A 70 3.53 12.40 -21.34
C LEU A 70 3.72 11.60 -20.04
N GLU A 71 4.47 10.50 -20.08
CA GLU A 71 4.75 9.63 -18.92
C GLU A 71 5.22 10.43 -17.69
N LYS A 72 6.13 11.38 -17.88
CA LYS A 72 6.63 12.26 -16.79
C LYS A 72 5.54 13.08 -16.11
N HIS A 73 4.56 13.54 -16.88
CA HIS A 73 3.43 14.29 -16.33
C HIS A 73 2.53 13.37 -15.50
N ILE A 74 2.45 12.08 -15.84
CA ILE A 74 1.70 11.09 -15.05
C ILE A 74 2.41 10.81 -13.73
N HIS A 75 3.73 10.55 -13.74
CA HIS A 75 4.52 10.39 -12.51
C HIS A 75 4.45 11.63 -11.60
N SER A 76 4.50 12.81 -12.21
CA SER A 76 4.35 14.11 -11.54
C SER A 76 3.00 14.23 -10.80
N ILE A 77 1.91 13.67 -11.34
CA ILE A 77 0.62 13.60 -10.62
C ILE A 77 0.76 12.72 -9.37
N TRP A 78 1.32 11.52 -9.50
CA TRP A 78 1.48 10.58 -8.38
C TRP A 78 2.41 11.10 -7.29
N HIS A 79 3.49 11.79 -7.66
CA HIS A 79 4.36 12.46 -6.70
C HIS A 79 3.61 13.55 -5.92
N SER A 80 2.72 14.32 -6.56
CA SER A 80 1.86 15.28 -5.84
C SER A 80 0.95 14.59 -4.82
N TYR A 81 0.32 13.47 -5.18
CA TYR A 81 -0.52 12.73 -4.24
C TYR A 81 0.27 12.11 -3.08
N TYR A 82 1.49 11.64 -3.32
CA TYR A 82 2.38 11.22 -2.25
C TYR A 82 2.68 12.35 -1.26
N GLN A 83 3.03 13.54 -1.76
CA GLN A 83 3.32 14.71 -0.94
C GLN A 83 2.07 15.20 -0.20
N LEU A 84 0.91 15.25 -0.85
CA LEU A 84 -0.35 15.58 -0.20
C LEU A 84 -0.72 14.58 0.89
N ALA A 85 -0.58 13.28 0.62
CA ALA A 85 -0.97 12.20 1.52
C ALA A 85 -0.16 12.23 2.83
N ARG A 86 1.16 12.39 2.76
CA ARG A 86 2.00 12.40 3.96
C ARG A 86 1.82 13.65 4.84
N HIS A 87 1.46 14.79 4.26
CA HIS A 87 1.28 16.07 4.98
C HIS A 87 -0.18 16.38 5.35
N THR A 88 -1.13 15.52 4.97
CA THR A 88 -2.53 15.65 5.38
C THR A 88 -2.81 14.66 6.48
N SER A 89 -3.28 15.11 7.64
CA SER A 89 -3.63 14.22 8.76
C SER A 89 -4.63 13.15 8.32
N HIS A 90 -4.31 11.88 8.61
CA HIS A 90 -5.12 10.71 8.26
C HIS A 90 -6.53 10.71 8.87
N GLU A 91 -6.72 11.43 9.98
CA GLU A 91 -8.02 11.58 10.67
C GLU A 91 -8.91 12.64 10.01
N SER A 92 -8.32 13.50 9.17
CA SER A 92 -9.06 14.58 8.53
C SER A 92 -9.89 14.09 7.34
N THR A 93 -11.05 14.71 7.13
CA THR A 93 -11.86 14.46 5.92
C THR A 93 -11.14 14.89 4.63
N ASN A 94 -10.15 15.78 4.72
CA ASN A 94 -9.31 16.16 3.59
C ASN A 94 -8.47 14.99 3.07
N HIS A 95 -8.08 14.08 3.96
CA HIS A 95 -7.34 12.89 3.57
C HIS A 95 -8.19 11.93 2.73
N ASP A 96 -9.47 11.75 3.08
CA ASP A 96 -10.42 10.94 2.28
C ASP A 96 -10.71 11.59 0.91
N ARG A 97 -10.67 12.93 0.83
CA ARG A 97 -10.79 13.65 -0.43
C ARG A 97 -9.66 13.31 -1.41
N LEU A 98 -8.45 13.03 -0.93
CA LEU A 98 -7.34 12.60 -1.79
C LEU A 98 -7.64 11.26 -2.46
N VAL A 99 -8.23 10.30 -1.73
CA VAL A 99 -8.65 9.00 -2.26
C VAL A 99 -9.78 9.17 -3.29
N LEU A 100 -10.78 9.99 -2.97
CA LEU A 100 -11.87 10.32 -3.89
C LEU A 100 -11.37 10.98 -5.17
N ASP A 101 -10.32 11.80 -5.09
CA ASP A 101 -9.73 12.39 -6.27
C ASP A 101 -9.17 11.31 -7.20
N ILE A 102 -8.35 10.38 -6.69
CA ILE A 102 -7.82 9.25 -7.50
C ILE A 102 -8.96 8.44 -8.15
N LEU A 103 -10.04 8.18 -7.41
CA LEU A 103 -11.23 7.51 -7.96
C LEU A 103 -11.91 8.32 -9.06
N ARG A 104 -11.93 9.65 -8.96
CA ARG A 104 -12.45 10.53 -10.02
C ARG A 104 -11.55 10.54 -11.25
N ILE A 105 -10.22 10.50 -11.08
CA ILE A 105 -9.28 10.31 -12.19
C ILE A 105 -9.63 9.02 -12.93
N ARG A 106 -9.83 7.93 -12.19
CA ARG A 106 -10.27 6.66 -12.77
C ARG A 106 -11.60 6.76 -13.50
N GLY A 107 -12.53 7.51 -12.91
CA GLY A 107 -13.85 7.78 -13.46
C GLY A 107 -13.86 8.60 -14.74
N LEU A 108 -12.74 9.21 -15.16
CA LEU A 108 -12.64 9.87 -16.47
C LEU A 108 -12.75 8.87 -17.63
N GLY A 109 -12.51 7.58 -17.38
CA GLY A 109 -12.50 6.55 -18.41
C GLY A 109 -11.27 6.64 -19.31
N PRO A 110 -11.21 5.85 -20.39
CA PRO A 110 -10.01 5.79 -21.23
C PRO A 110 -9.76 7.13 -21.92
N LEU A 111 -8.52 7.61 -21.88
CA LEU A 111 -8.13 8.79 -22.65
C LEU A 111 -8.08 8.47 -24.14
N THR A 112 -8.90 9.14 -24.94
CA THR A 112 -9.05 8.83 -26.37
C THR A 112 -8.98 10.06 -27.26
N ARG A 113 -8.46 9.88 -28.48
CA ARG A 113 -8.50 10.91 -29.54
C ARG A 113 -8.97 10.33 -30.88
N PRO A 114 -9.59 11.13 -31.76
CA PRO A 114 -9.91 10.70 -33.12
C PRO A 114 -8.65 10.38 -33.93
N VAL A 115 -8.73 9.39 -34.82
CA VAL A 115 -7.68 9.11 -35.81
C VAL A 115 -7.92 9.93 -37.07
N SER A 116 -6.87 10.58 -37.60
CA SER A 116 -6.95 11.30 -38.87
C SER A 116 -7.16 10.33 -40.05
N GLY A 117 -8.27 10.49 -40.77
CA GLY A 117 -8.50 9.84 -42.07
C GLY A 117 -9.29 8.52 -42.07
N CYS A 118 -9.60 7.93 -40.92
CA CYS A 118 -10.47 6.75 -40.78
C CYS A 118 -11.36 6.91 -39.55
N TYR A 119 -12.59 6.36 -39.57
CA TYR A 119 -13.52 6.34 -38.42
C TYR A 119 -12.98 5.44 -37.28
N GLY A 120 -11.90 5.87 -36.63
CA GLY A 120 -11.22 5.15 -35.57
C GLY A 120 -10.94 6.05 -34.37
N ILE A 121 -10.90 5.44 -33.20
CA ILE A 121 -10.55 6.08 -31.93
C ILE A 121 -9.19 5.51 -31.50
N ASN A 122 -8.22 6.39 -31.25
CA ASN A 122 -6.96 5.99 -30.65
C ASN A 122 -7.02 6.15 -29.14
N VAL A 123 -6.81 5.05 -28.41
CA VAL A 123 -6.80 5.01 -26.95
C VAL A 123 -5.37 5.12 -26.44
N ALA A 124 -5.11 6.07 -25.54
CA ALA A 124 -3.81 6.23 -24.91
C ALA A 124 -3.53 5.02 -24.00
N ARG A 125 -2.43 4.31 -24.27
CA ARG A 125 -2.00 3.13 -23.53
C ARG A 125 -0.52 3.22 -23.20
N THR A 126 -0.16 2.94 -21.96
CA THR A 126 1.21 2.67 -21.56
C THR A 126 1.42 1.16 -21.47
N VAL A 127 2.62 0.72 -21.11
CA VAL A 127 2.91 -0.68 -20.78
C VAL A 127 2.12 -1.18 -19.56
N GLU A 128 1.64 -0.27 -18.70
CA GLU A 128 0.88 -0.60 -17.49
C GLU A 128 -0.65 -0.51 -17.68
N GLY A 129 -1.14 -0.07 -18.84
CA GLY A 129 -2.57 -0.07 -19.16
C GLY A 129 -3.09 1.21 -19.84
N MET A 130 -4.40 1.35 -19.87
CA MET A 130 -5.10 2.51 -20.42
C MET A 130 -5.00 3.71 -19.47
N VAL A 131 -4.61 4.85 -20.03
CA VAL A 131 -4.49 6.09 -19.28
C VAL A 131 -5.85 6.49 -18.71
N TRP A 132 -5.83 6.91 -17.44
CA TRP A 132 -6.97 7.16 -16.57
C TRP A 132 -7.78 5.94 -16.15
N THR A 133 -8.05 4.95 -17.00
CA THR A 133 -8.81 3.74 -16.57
C THR A 133 -8.01 2.85 -15.62
N ASP A 134 -6.77 2.52 -16.01
CA ASP A 134 -5.91 1.61 -15.26
C ASP A 134 -4.94 2.35 -14.32
N LEU A 135 -4.91 3.69 -14.39
CA LEU A 135 -4.05 4.59 -13.62
C LEU A 135 -2.58 4.14 -13.68
N PRO A 136 -1.97 4.15 -14.89
CA PRO A 136 -0.61 3.68 -15.06
C PRO A 136 0.36 4.42 -14.14
N PHE A 137 1.34 3.70 -13.65
CA PHE A 137 2.39 4.11 -12.71
C PHE A 137 1.93 4.35 -11.27
N LEU A 138 0.62 4.42 -10.97
CA LEU A 138 0.17 4.70 -9.61
C LEU A 138 0.68 3.66 -8.60
N VAL A 139 0.51 2.37 -8.92
CA VAL A 139 0.97 1.27 -8.05
C VAL A 139 2.50 1.28 -7.95
N THR A 140 3.17 1.41 -9.09
CA THR A 140 4.64 1.39 -9.19
C THR A 140 5.25 2.53 -8.37
N ASP A 141 4.77 3.75 -8.55
CA ASP A 141 5.24 4.95 -7.85
C ASP A 141 4.93 4.89 -6.36
N MET A 142 3.70 4.54 -5.96
CA MET A 142 3.36 4.46 -4.53
C MET A 142 4.17 3.38 -3.81
N THR A 143 4.40 2.24 -4.47
CA THR A 143 5.28 1.19 -3.94
C THR A 143 6.70 1.71 -3.79
N LYS A 144 7.23 2.41 -4.80
CA LYS A 144 8.57 3.02 -4.76
C LYS A 144 8.67 4.06 -3.65
N PHE A 145 7.73 4.99 -3.55
CA PHE A 145 7.71 6.02 -2.52
C PHE A 145 7.71 5.39 -1.13
N TRP A 146 6.92 4.33 -0.91
CA TRP A 146 6.94 3.59 0.34
C TRP A 146 8.30 2.95 0.61
N MET A 147 8.82 2.16 -0.34
CA MET A 147 10.10 1.45 -0.18
C MET A 147 11.28 2.38 0.10
N ASP A 148 11.32 3.53 -0.59
CA ASP A 148 12.43 4.47 -0.50
C ASP A 148 12.32 5.42 0.70
N ASN A 149 11.09 5.76 1.13
CA ASN A 149 10.88 6.81 2.13
C ASN A 149 10.31 6.32 3.47
N CYS A 150 9.76 5.11 3.58
CA CYS A 150 9.14 4.63 4.82
C CYS A 150 10.02 4.88 6.05
N ALA A 151 11.31 4.53 5.97
CA ALA A 151 12.25 4.76 7.05
C ALA A 151 12.56 6.24 7.30
N PRO A 152 12.96 7.04 6.29
CA PRO A 152 13.20 8.48 6.48
C PRO A 152 12.05 9.30 7.05
N LEU A 153 10.80 8.90 6.82
CA LEU A 153 9.62 9.62 7.33
C LEU A 153 9.57 9.62 8.86
N SER A 154 9.07 10.74 9.42
CA SER A 154 8.57 10.80 10.80
C SER A 154 7.41 9.83 11.00
N SER A 155 7.11 9.47 12.26
CA SER A 155 5.99 8.58 12.56
C SER A 155 4.66 9.15 12.09
N GLU A 156 4.44 10.46 12.24
CA GLU A 156 3.24 11.14 11.74
C GLU A 156 3.13 11.05 10.21
N HIS A 157 4.18 11.43 9.46
CA HIS A 157 4.12 11.40 8.00
C HIS A 157 4.00 9.97 7.45
N ARG A 158 4.62 9.00 8.12
CA ARG A 158 4.47 7.58 7.78
C ARG A 158 3.05 7.11 8.01
N LEU A 159 2.44 7.45 9.15
CA LEU A 159 1.06 7.09 9.48
C LEU A 159 0.06 7.76 8.54
N ASN A 160 0.29 9.02 8.15
CA ASN A 160 -0.54 9.69 7.16
C ASN A 160 -0.45 9.00 5.79
N PHE A 161 0.77 8.76 5.29
CA PHE A 161 0.94 8.13 3.99
C PHE A 161 0.42 6.69 3.94
N THR A 162 0.72 5.87 4.95
CA THR A 162 0.24 4.49 5.00
C THR A 162 -1.28 4.42 5.11
N SER A 163 -1.91 5.34 5.84
CA SER A 163 -3.37 5.43 5.93
C SER A 163 -3.97 5.78 4.58
N PHE A 164 -3.34 6.68 3.81
CA PHE A 164 -3.78 7.01 2.45
C PHE A 164 -3.75 5.77 1.56
N LEU A 165 -2.65 5.02 1.59
CA LEU A 165 -2.49 3.80 0.80
C LEU A 165 -3.51 2.72 1.21
N ALA A 166 -3.76 2.56 2.50
CA ALA A 166 -4.74 1.62 3.02
C ALA A 166 -6.17 1.97 2.59
N LYS A 167 -6.56 3.25 2.73
CA LYS A 167 -7.86 3.75 2.26
C LYS A 167 -7.99 3.63 0.74
N LEU A 168 -6.92 3.91 -0.01
CA LEU A 168 -6.92 3.72 -1.45
C LEU A 168 -7.07 2.24 -1.83
N ALA A 169 -6.37 1.35 -1.14
CA ALA A 169 -6.48 -0.09 -1.33
C ALA A 169 -7.88 -0.62 -1.04
N SER A 170 -8.58 -0.08 -0.03
CA SER A 170 -9.94 -0.51 0.32
C SER A 170 -10.94 -0.29 -0.82
N THR A 171 -10.70 0.70 -1.68
CA THR A 171 -11.52 0.99 -2.88
C THR A 171 -11.30 0.02 -4.04
N ARG A 172 -10.32 -0.89 -3.93
CA ARG A 172 -9.91 -1.83 -5.00
C ARG A 172 -9.48 -1.13 -6.29
N VAL A 173 -8.98 0.10 -6.18
CA VAL A 173 -8.35 0.78 -7.31
C VAL A 173 -7.15 -0.06 -7.79
N CYS A 174 -6.94 -0.10 -9.10
CA CYS A 174 -5.86 -0.87 -9.72
C CYS A 174 -5.88 -2.38 -9.39
N ASN A 175 -7.07 -2.98 -9.26
CA ASN A 175 -7.27 -4.43 -9.11
C ASN A 175 -6.46 -5.03 -7.95
N ASP A 176 -6.59 -4.44 -6.77
CA ASP A 176 -5.97 -4.89 -5.51
C ASP A 176 -4.42 -4.82 -5.47
N LYS A 177 -3.74 -4.38 -6.55
CA LYS A 177 -2.27 -4.32 -6.60
C LYS A 177 -1.64 -3.37 -5.57
N ILE A 178 -2.37 -2.35 -5.11
CA ILE A 178 -1.92 -1.47 -4.01
C ILE A 178 -1.68 -2.25 -2.71
N CYS A 179 -2.42 -3.34 -2.46
CA CYS A 179 -2.25 -4.19 -1.28
C CYS A 179 -0.87 -4.84 -1.19
N GLN A 180 -0.09 -4.89 -2.28
CA GLN A 180 1.28 -5.38 -2.22
C GLN A 180 2.17 -4.57 -1.26
N ILE A 181 1.84 -3.29 -1.03
CA ILE A 181 2.55 -2.43 -0.09
C ILE A 181 2.33 -2.92 1.35
N ALA A 182 1.14 -3.43 1.67
CA ALA A 182 0.86 -4.05 2.97
C ALA A 182 1.75 -5.27 3.21
N LEU A 183 2.03 -6.10 2.20
CA LEU A 183 2.94 -7.25 2.34
C LEU A 183 4.35 -6.80 2.75
N VAL A 184 4.86 -5.71 2.16
CA VAL A 184 6.16 -5.15 2.52
C VAL A 184 6.16 -4.70 3.98
N LEU A 185 5.17 -3.89 4.36
CA LEU A 185 5.05 -3.35 5.72
C LEU A 185 4.87 -4.49 6.74
N PHE A 186 3.96 -5.43 6.50
CA PHE A 186 3.65 -6.51 7.44
C PHE A 186 4.85 -7.44 7.59
N ARG A 187 5.56 -7.74 6.49
CA ARG A 187 6.83 -8.45 6.59
C ARG A 187 7.82 -7.72 7.49
N GLN A 188 8.02 -6.43 7.23
CA GLN A 188 8.99 -5.65 7.98
C GLN A 188 8.62 -5.57 9.46
N THR A 189 7.35 -5.42 9.80
CA THR A 189 6.87 -5.21 11.17
C THR A 189 6.64 -6.51 11.94
N LEU A 190 5.97 -7.49 11.31
CA LEU A 190 5.48 -8.71 11.97
C LEU A 190 6.36 -9.94 11.72
N GLU A 191 7.24 -9.94 10.70
CA GLU A 191 7.92 -11.16 10.27
C GLU A 191 9.46 -11.14 10.38
N VAL A 192 10.08 -10.02 10.77
CA VAL A 192 11.56 -9.91 10.84
C VAL A 192 12.09 -9.88 12.28
N GLY A 193 11.24 -9.76 13.30
CA GLY A 193 11.63 -9.61 14.70
C GLY A 193 12.17 -8.21 14.97
N ARG A 194 11.58 -7.52 15.96
CA ARG A 194 11.91 -6.13 16.31
C ARG A 194 11.71 -5.90 17.78
N ASP A 195 12.49 -4.97 18.32
CA ASP A 195 12.30 -4.45 19.65
C ASP A 195 11.05 -3.56 19.71
N LEU A 196 10.42 -3.50 20.87
CA LEU A 196 9.20 -2.71 21.07
C LEU A 196 9.49 -1.21 20.97
N ASN A 197 10.49 -0.76 21.74
CA ASN A 197 10.90 0.63 21.86
C ASN A 197 12.33 0.69 22.41
N THR A 198 13.29 1.18 21.62
CA THR A 198 14.68 1.37 22.05
C THR A 198 14.90 2.73 22.73
N GLY A 199 13.95 3.66 22.64
CA GLY A 199 13.99 4.97 23.28
C GLY A 199 15.02 5.96 22.72
N GLU A 200 15.70 5.62 21.61
CA GLU A 200 16.90 6.35 21.15
C GLU A 200 16.69 7.28 19.95
N GLU A 201 15.55 7.26 19.24
CA GLU A 201 15.40 8.06 18.01
C GLU A 201 14.47 9.27 18.17
N SER A 202 14.97 10.43 17.71
CA SER A 202 14.13 11.59 17.38
C SER A 202 13.12 11.19 16.30
N ASP A 203 11.84 11.55 16.46
CA ASP A 203 10.79 11.25 15.49
C ASP A 203 10.85 12.13 14.22
N GLU A 204 11.83 13.04 14.12
CA GLU A 204 11.97 13.93 12.98
C GLU A 204 12.36 13.17 11.69
N GLU A 205 12.16 13.81 10.54
CA GLU A 205 12.60 13.22 9.27
C GLU A 205 14.12 13.12 9.18
N ALA A 206 14.62 11.93 8.83
CA ALA A 206 16.04 11.66 8.75
C ALA A 206 16.36 10.86 7.48
N LYS A 207 16.97 11.53 6.48
CA LYS A 207 17.32 10.92 5.18
C LYS A 207 18.18 9.65 5.29
N ASN A 208 18.97 9.55 6.35
CA ASN A 208 19.86 8.42 6.59
C ASN A 208 19.22 7.31 7.45
N ARG A 209 17.97 7.49 7.93
CA ARG A 209 17.27 6.47 8.72
C ARG A 209 17.00 5.25 7.86
N THR A 210 17.23 4.07 8.42
CA THR A 210 17.02 2.80 7.71
C THR A 210 15.89 2.00 8.33
N MET A 211 15.28 1.09 7.56
CA MET A 211 14.21 0.23 8.09
C MET A 211 14.64 -0.64 9.27
N ARG A 212 15.94 -0.84 9.51
CA ARG A 212 16.43 -1.62 10.65
C ARG A 212 16.46 -0.83 11.95
N SER A 213 16.49 0.50 11.88
CA SER A 213 16.52 1.34 13.08
C SER A 213 15.12 1.69 13.61
N LEU A 214 14.08 1.22 12.92
CA LEU A 214 12.70 1.42 13.33
C LEU A 214 12.20 0.29 14.24
N ASP A 215 11.75 0.69 15.42
CA ASP A 215 11.08 -0.18 16.39
C ASP A 215 9.58 -0.37 16.12
N MET A 216 8.94 -1.23 16.92
CA MET A 216 7.52 -1.51 16.83
C MET A 216 6.65 -0.27 17.01
N VAL A 217 7.01 0.64 17.95
CA VAL A 217 6.30 1.92 18.16
C VAL A 217 6.18 2.76 16.89
N HIS A 218 7.16 2.68 15.98
CA HIS A 218 7.17 3.46 14.75
C HIS A 218 6.42 2.79 13.59
N LEU A 219 6.15 1.47 13.66
CA LEU A 219 5.66 0.68 12.52
C LEU A 219 4.29 0.04 12.77
N LEU A 220 3.97 -0.35 14.01
CA LEU A 220 2.69 -0.96 14.34
C LEU A 220 1.49 -0.05 14.05
N PRO A 221 1.54 1.29 14.29
CA PRO A 221 0.43 2.17 13.90
C PRO A 221 0.13 2.10 12.40
N SER A 222 1.17 1.92 11.56
CA SER A 222 0.99 1.76 10.12
C SER A 222 0.30 0.45 9.77
N VAL A 223 0.66 -0.65 10.44
CA VAL A 223 -0.02 -1.95 10.29
C VAL A 223 -1.48 -1.84 10.70
N ALA A 224 -1.75 -1.18 11.83
CA ALA A 224 -3.10 -0.95 12.32
C ALA A 224 -3.96 -0.17 11.34
N ALA A 225 -3.41 0.87 10.68
CA ALA A 225 -4.12 1.60 9.64
C ALA A 225 -4.52 0.70 8.45
N TRP A 226 -3.65 -0.20 8.01
CA TRP A 226 -3.97 -1.16 6.94
C TRP A 226 -5.08 -2.14 7.33
N ILE A 227 -5.01 -2.70 8.54
CA ILE A 227 -6.05 -3.61 9.03
C ILE A 227 -7.37 -2.84 9.21
N LYS A 228 -7.34 -1.64 9.79
CA LYS A 228 -8.53 -0.81 9.98
C LYS A 228 -9.27 -0.54 8.67
N GLU A 229 -8.54 0.01 7.69
CA GLU A 229 -9.13 0.57 6.47
C GLU A 229 -9.33 -0.49 5.38
N ALA A 230 -8.44 -1.48 5.28
CA ALA A 230 -8.40 -2.43 4.17
C ALA A 230 -8.61 -3.91 4.57
N ARG A 231 -8.98 -4.22 5.84
CA ARG A 231 -9.16 -5.61 6.34
C ARG A 231 -9.91 -6.52 5.39
N PHE A 232 -11.03 -6.07 4.82
CA PHE A 232 -11.85 -6.93 3.96
C PHE A 232 -11.12 -7.29 2.65
N ASN A 233 -10.36 -6.37 2.07
CA ASN A 233 -9.58 -6.66 0.88
C ASN A 233 -8.40 -7.56 1.21
N LEU A 234 -7.66 -7.28 2.30
CA LEU A 234 -6.56 -8.14 2.77
C LEU A 234 -7.03 -9.57 3.08
N LEU A 235 -8.21 -9.69 3.69
CA LEU A 235 -8.88 -10.96 3.99
C LEU A 235 -9.23 -11.72 2.71
N GLN A 236 -9.89 -11.07 1.76
CA GLN A 236 -10.26 -11.71 0.49
C GLN A 236 -9.04 -12.11 -0.34
N LEU A 237 -7.97 -11.32 -0.33
CA LEU A 237 -6.70 -11.68 -0.97
C LEU A 237 -6.04 -12.88 -0.28
N SER A 238 -6.17 -12.96 1.05
CA SER A 238 -5.69 -14.12 1.82
C SER A 238 -6.52 -15.36 1.53
N ASP A 239 -7.86 -15.24 1.41
CA ASP A 239 -8.75 -16.36 1.09
C ASP A 239 -8.37 -17.05 -0.22
N VAL A 240 -8.06 -16.25 -1.25
CA VAL A 240 -7.70 -16.77 -2.59
C VAL A 240 -6.20 -17.03 -2.76
N SER A 241 -5.41 -16.92 -1.68
CA SER A 241 -3.95 -17.05 -1.71
C SER A 241 -3.27 -16.20 -2.79
N TRP A 242 -3.66 -14.93 -2.87
CA TRP A 242 -3.19 -14.00 -3.91
C TRP A 242 -1.66 -13.81 -3.85
N ASN A 243 -1.00 -13.96 -4.99
CA ASN A 243 0.45 -13.79 -5.14
C ASN A 243 0.82 -13.15 -6.49
N ASP A 244 -0.05 -12.31 -7.04
CA ASP A 244 0.22 -11.56 -8.28
C ASP A 244 1.02 -10.27 -7.98
N CYS A 245 2.22 -10.47 -7.44
CA CYS A 245 3.17 -9.39 -7.16
C CYS A 245 4.62 -9.87 -7.40
N PRO A 246 5.59 -8.95 -7.55
CA PRO A 246 6.99 -9.33 -7.68
C PRO A 246 7.44 -10.22 -6.51
N SER A 247 8.28 -11.23 -6.79
CA SER A 247 8.72 -12.21 -5.78
C SER A 247 9.35 -11.58 -4.53
N LEU A 248 10.15 -10.53 -4.70
CA LEU A 248 10.75 -9.75 -3.61
C LEU A 248 9.72 -9.01 -2.74
N VAL A 249 8.54 -8.72 -3.26
CA VAL A 249 7.42 -8.14 -2.51
C VAL A 249 6.65 -9.25 -1.77
N GLY A 250 6.31 -10.33 -2.48
CA GLY A 250 5.53 -11.44 -1.95
C GLY A 250 6.24 -12.30 -0.92
N GLN A 251 7.58 -12.34 -0.88
CA GLN A 251 8.33 -13.21 0.03
C GLN A 251 8.03 -12.93 1.53
N GLY A 252 8.11 -13.99 2.32
CA GLY A 252 8.05 -13.95 3.78
C GLY A 252 9.28 -13.34 4.44
N GLY A 253 9.11 -12.81 5.64
CA GLY A 253 10.19 -12.47 6.57
C GLY A 253 10.70 -13.72 7.29
N THR A 254 11.84 -13.59 7.96
CA THR A 254 12.58 -14.70 8.58
C THR A 254 11.73 -15.47 9.58
N LEU A 255 11.05 -14.79 10.51
CA LEU A 255 10.20 -15.43 11.52
C LEU A 255 9.04 -16.21 10.87
N PHE A 256 8.44 -15.65 9.81
CA PHE A 256 7.36 -16.34 9.12
C PHE A 256 7.86 -17.57 8.40
N VAL A 257 8.91 -17.45 7.58
CA VAL A 257 9.45 -18.54 6.76
C VAL A 257 9.94 -19.72 7.62
N GLU A 258 10.49 -19.44 8.80
CA GLU A 258 10.96 -20.47 9.73
C GLU A 258 9.83 -21.18 10.48
N SER A 259 8.66 -20.52 10.60
CA SER A 259 7.48 -21.06 11.30
C SER A 259 6.78 -22.19 10.54
N GLU A 260 5.99 -22.98 11.27
CA GLU A 260 5.16 -24.04 10.66
C GLU A 260 4.14 -23.47 9.66
N LEU A 261 3.59 -22.29 9.94
CA LEU A 261 2.65 -21.60 9.05
C LEU A 261 3.33 -21.14 7.75
N GLY A 262 4.58 -20.67 7.83
CA GLY A 262 5.36 -20.26 6.66
C GLY A 262 5.67 -21.40 5.71
N ARG A 263 5.95 -22.60 6.23
CA ARG A 263 6.21 -23.80 5.39
C ARG A 263 5.02 -24.21 4.52
N ARG A 264 3.82 -23.72 4.83
CA ARG A 264 2.56 -24.00 4.10
C ARG A 264 2.25 -22.94 3.04
N CYS A 265 3.10 -21.94 2.86
CA CYS A 265 2.88 -20.78 2.01
C CYS A 265 4.09 -20.52 1.08
N SER A 266 3.84 -20.24 -0.20
CA SER A 266 4.89 -19.90 -1.17
C SER A 266 5.21 -18.41 -1.27
N GLY A 267 4.39 -17.54 -0.66
CA GLY A 267 4.49 -16.08 -0.74
C GLY A 267 3.12 -15.41 -0.82
N GLY A 268 3.10 -14.09 -0.94
CA GLY A 268 1.88 -13.30 -1.13
C GLY A 268 1.00 -13.26 0.10
N PHE A 269 -0.30 -13.04 -0.12
CA PHE A 269 -1.35 -13.23 0.88
C PHE A 269 -1.76 -14.69 0.91
N SER A 270 -2.02 -15.23 2.10
CA SER A 270 -2.57 -16.58 2.26
C SER A 270 -3.22 -16.74 3.62
N PRO A 271 -4.09 -17.76 3.80
CA PRO A 271 -4.72 -17.98 5.10
C PRO A 271 -3.69 -18.29 6.19
N TRP A 272 -2.60 -18.97 5.84
CA TRP A 272 -1.51 -19.30 6.74
C TRP A 272 -0.72 -18.07 7.19
N ARG A 273 -0.47 -17.14 6.26
CA ARG A 273 0.24 -15.89 6.58
C ARG A 273 -0.63 -14.95 7.43
N TRP A 274 -1.94 -14.93 7.18
CA TRP A 274 -2.88 -14.21 8.04
C TRP A 274 -2.87 -14.73 9.48
N MET A 275 -2.97 -16.06 9.67
CA MET A 275 -2.87 -16.66 11.01
C MET A 275 -1.54 -16.34 11.68
N PHE A 276 -0.44 -16.31 10.91
CA PHE A 276 0.86 -15.92 11.47
C PHE A 276 0.85 -14.48 11.97
N TRP A 277 0.30 -13.53 11.19
CA TRP A 277 0.17 -12.14 11.63
C TRP A 277 -0.70 -12.00 12.88
N LEU A 278 -1.82 -12.73 12.92
CA LEU A 278 -2.71 -12.76 14.08
C LEU A 278 -1.98 -13.25 15.33
N LYS A 279 -1.25 -14.36 15.21
CA LYS A 279 -0.40 -14.88 16.28
C LYS A 279 0.64 -13.85 16.73
N ARG A 280 1.37 -13.24 15.78
CA ARG A 280 2.39 -12.24 16.12
C ARG A 280 1.82 -11.02 16.82
N LEU A 281 0.62 -10.56 16.43
CA LEU A 281 -0.05 -9.44 17.11
C LEU A 281 -0.39 -9.78 18.57
N HIS A 282 -0.81 -11.01 18.86
CA HIS A 282 -0.99 -11.46 20.23
C HIS A 282 0.33 -11.44 21.03
N GLU A 283 1.41 -11.96 20.46
CA GLU A 283 2.74 -11.92 21.07
C GLU A 283 3.19 -10.47 21.35
N ILE A 284 3.08 -9.58 20.36
CA ILE A 284 3.43 -8.14 20.51
C ILE A 284 2.60 -7.49 21.61
N ARG A 285 1.30 -7.76 21.66
CA ARG A 285 0.41 -7.22 22.70
C ARG A 285 0.85 -7.67 24.09
N ASP A 286 1.22 -8.94 24.24
CA ASP A 286 1.60 -9.51 25.52
C ASP A 286 2.99 -8.98 25.95
N GLU A 287 3.97 -8.93 25.03
CA GLU A 287 5.28 -8.27 25.22
C GLU A 287 5.10 -6.79 25.61
N ALA A 288 4.21 -6.05 24.94
CA ALA A 288 3.94 -4.64 25.21
C ALA A 288 3.27 -4.40 26.57
N LYS A 289 2.41 -5.32 27.03
CA LYS A 289 1.84 -5.26 28.39
C LYS A 289 2.92 -5.39 29.44
N GLU A 290 3.86 -6.31 29.27
CA GLU A 290 4.99 -6.50 30.18
C GLU A 290 5.90 -5.27 30.20
N ALA A 291 6.08 -4.62 29.06
CA ALA A 291 6.87 -3.40 28.91
C ALA A 291 6.13 -2.09 29.31
N ASN A 292 4.83 -2.15 29.64
CA ASN A 292 3.96 -0.98 29.87
C ASN A 292 3.84 -0.02 28.67
N GLU A 293 3.95 -0.54 27.45
CA GLU A 293 3.82 0.21 26.19
C GLU A 293 2.35 0.28 25.76
N ASN A 294 1.55 1.09 26.46
CA ASN A 294 0.08 1.12 26.31
C ASN A 294 -0.40 1.37 24.87
N GLY A 295 0.28 2.23 24.11
CA GLY A 295 -0.08 2.51 22.71
C GLY A 295 0.08 1.29 21.80
N LEU A 296 1.12 0.47 22.03
CA LEU A 296 1.31 -0.79 21.31
C LEU A 296 0.25 -1.83 21.69
N VAL A 297 -0.13 -1.88 22.97
CA VAL A 297 -1.20 -2.77 23.45
C VAL A 297 -2.52 -2.44 22.77
N GLU A 298 -2.87 -1.16 22.67
CA GLU A 298 -4.09 -0.69 21.99
C GLU A 298 -4.08 -1.08 20.51
N HIS A 299 -3.03 -0.68 19.77
CA HIS A 299 -2.93 -1.01 18.35
C HIS A 299 -2.99 -2.51 18.06
N ALA A 300 -2.27 -3.33 18.84
CA ALA A 300 -2.28 -4.78 18.65
C ALA A 300 -3.65 -5.38 18.97
N THR A 301 -4.33 -4.90 20.02
CA THR A 301 -5.66 -5.38 20.42
C THR A 301 -6.71 -5.07 19.34
N ASP A 302 -6.73 -3.83 18.84
CA ASP A 302 -7.63 -3.42 17.77
C ASP A 302 -7.42 -4.25 16.51
N CYS A 303 -6.16 -4.49 16.13
CA CYS A 303 -5.83 -5.32 14.97
C CYS A 303 -6.37 -6.74 15.12
N ILE A 304 -6.16 -7.36 16.28
CA ILE A 304 -6.65 -8.72 16.58
C ILE A 304 -8.18 -8.76 16.45
N GLU A 305 -8.88 -7.81 17.05
CA GLU A 305 -10.33 -7.73 16.99
C GLU A 305 -10.84 -7.59 15.55
N TRP A 306 -10.31 -6.63 14.79
CA TRP A 306 -10.70 -6.42 13.39
C TRP A 306 -10.40 -7.63 12.51
N MET A 307 -9.26 -8.31 12.71
CA MET A 307 -8.90 -9.50 11.96
C MET A 307 -9.83 -10.68 12.29
N CYS A 308 -10.22 -10.86 13.55
CA CYS A 308 -11.14 -11.93 13.96
C CYS A 308 -12.55 -11.67 13.45
N ASN A 309 -13.09 -10.47 13.70
CA ASN A 309 -14.46 -10.11 13.31
C ASN A 309 -14.63 -10.20 11.79
N SER A 310 -13.66 -9.70 11.00
CA SER A 310 -13.75 -9.80 9.55
C SER A 310 -13.71 -11.24 9.03
N ALA A 311 -12.91 -12.12 9.65
CA ALA A 311 -12.85 -13.53 9.29
C ALA A 311 -14.15 -14.27 9.62
N GLU A 312 -14.77 -13.95 10.76
CA GLU A 312 -16.08 -14.46 11.19
C GLU A 312 -17.20 -14.00 10.25
N GLU A 313 -17.35 -12.68 10.08
CA GLU A 313 -18.42 -12.06 9.27
C GLU A 313 -18.49 -12.62 7.84
N ARG A 314 -17.35 -13.05 7.29
CA ARG A 314 -17.26 -13.54 5.91
C ARG A 314 -17.20 -15.06 5.77
N ASN A 315 -17.22 -15.81 6.87
CA ASN A 315 -16.94 -17.25 6.85
C ASN A 315 -15.68 -17.58 6.01
N SER A 316 -14.58 -16.91 6.35
CA SER A 316 -13.36 -16.88 5.56
C SER A 316 -12.70 -18.26 5.40
N GLU A 317 -11.93 -18.44 4.32
CA GLU A 317 -11.06 -19.60 4.12
C GLU A 317 -9.99 -19.73 5.22
N ILE A 318 -9.71 -18.67 5.98
CA ILE A 318 -8.87 -18.72 7.18
C ILE A 318 -9.47 -19.62 8.24
N LEU A 319 -10.79 -19.54 8.48
CA LEU A 319 -11.46 -20.40 9.45
C LEU A 319 -11.43 -21.85 8.99
N ARG A 320 -11.62 -22.10 7.69
CA ARG A 320 -11.53 -23.44 7.08
C ARG A 320 -10.11 -24.00 7.15
N ALA A 321 -9.11 -23.17 6.83
CA ALA A 321 -7.70 -23.53 6.92
C ALA A 321 -7.28 -23.84 8.36
N PHE A 322 -7.77 -23.06 9.33
CA PHE A 322 -7.57 -23.32 10.75
C PHE A 322 -8.25 -24.63 11.17
N GLN A 323 -9.53 -24.84 10.83
CA GLN A 323 -10.30 -26.04 11.15
C GLN A 323 -9.64 -27.31 10.62
N ASN A 324 -9.20 -27.28 9.35
CA ASN A 324 -8.50 -28.37 8.69
C ASN A 324 -7.01 -28.45 9.06
N GLY A 325 -6.54 -27.54 9.93
CA GLY A 325 -5.20 -27.52 10.46
C GLY A 325 -4.86 -28.75 11.31
N GLY A 326 -3.57 -28.92 11.59
CA GLY A 326 -3.10 -29.98 12.49
C GLY A 326 -3.47 -29.68 13.94
N LYS A 327 -3.40 -30.69 14.81
CA LYS A 327 -3.65 -30.54 16.25
C LYS A 327 -2.79 -29.44 16.86
N ASP A 328 -1.53 -29.32 16.45
CA ASP A 328 -0.60 -28.34 17.01
C ASP A 328 -1.13 -26.90 16.84
N LEU A 329 -1.73 -26.61 15.68
CA LEU A 329 -2.38 -25.32 15.40
C LEU A 329 -3.57 -25.06 16.34
N HIS A 330 -4.36 -26.09 16.67
CA HIS A 330 -5.53 -25.96 17.55
C HIS A 330 -5.18 -25.81 19.04
N HIS A 331 -3.94 -26.14 19.42
CA HIS A 331 -3.44 -25.97 20.78
C HIS A 331 -2.65 -24.66 20.95
N ASP A 332 -2.39 -23.93 19.86
CA ASP A 332 -1.73 -22.63 19.94
C ASP A 332 -2.63 -21.62 20.67
N PRO A 333 -2.19 -21.08 21.83
CA PRO A 333 -3.01 -20.18 22.64
C PRO A 333 -3.33 -18.87 21.90
N HIS A 334 -2.45 -18.41 21.02
CA HIS A 334 -2.62 -17.16 20.27
C HIS A 334 -3.57 -17.29 19.09
N LEU A 335 -3.93 -18.51 18.69
CA LEU A 335 -4.95 -18.77 17.66
C LEU A 335 -6.27 -19.26 18.24
N SER A 336 -6.38 -19.31 19.56
CA SER A 336 -7.62 -19.75 20.25
C SER A 336 -8.83 -18.85 19.95
N CYS A 337 -8.60 -17.59 19.58
CA CYS A 337 -9.64 -16.66 19.12
C CYS A 337 -10.41 -17.24 17.91
N LEU A 338 -9.74 -17.87 16.95
CA LEU A 338 -10.38 -18.48 15.76
C LEU A 338 -11.23 -19.71 16.10
N LYS A 339 -10.88 -20.42 17.19
CA LYS A 339 -11.63 -21.60 17.64
C LYS A 339 -13.02 -21.25 18.16
N GLY A 340 -13.20 -20.06 18.72
CA GLY A 340 -14.51 -19.55 19.13
C GLY A 340 -15.43 -19.43 17.93
N LEU A 341 -14.93 -18.81 16.86
CA LEU A 341 -15.68 -18.42 15.66
C LEU A 341 -16.21 -19.62 14.84
N ILE A 342 -15.55 -20.77 14.92
CA ILE A 342 -15.96 -21.99 14.18
C ILE A 342 -17.17 -22.67 14.83
N LYS A 343 -17.35 -22.53 16.16
CA LYS A 343 -18.39 -23.25 16.88
C LYS A 343 -19.79 -22.68 16.64
N ASP A 344 -19.88 -21.39 16.34
CA ASP A 344 -21.16 -20.72 16.13
C ASP A 344 -21.77 -21.02 14.75
N GLN A 345 -21.01 -21.58 13.82
CA GLN A 345 -21.51 -21.97 12.48
C GLN A 345 -22.31 -23.29 12.47
N VAL A 346 -22.21 -24.13 13.51
CA VAL A 346 -22.92 -25.44 13.55
C VAL A 346 -24.37 -25.29 14.03
N HIS A 347 -24.76 -24.13 14.55
CA HIS A 347 -26.11 -23.90 15.07
C HIS A 347 -27.11 -23.28 14.08
N ASP A 348 -26.66 -22.70 12.97
CA ASP A 348 -27.54 -22.05 11.97
C ASP A 348 -28.04 -22.97 10.84
N ASP A 349 -27.48 -24.19 10.69
CA ASP A 349 -27.97 -25.19 9.72
C ASP A 349 -29.16 -26.04 10.25
N LYS A 350 -29.78 -25.62 11.36
CA LYS A 350 -30.98 -26.23 11.93
C LYS A 350 -32.02 -25.17 12.31
N SER A 351 -32.61 -24.51 11.32
CA SER A 351 -33.96 -23.92 11.42
C SER A 351 -34.71 -24.00 10.11
#